data_AF-G2DDN0-F1
#
_entry.id   AF-G2DDN0-F1
#
_cell.length_a   1.000
_cell.length_b   1.000
_cell.length_c   1.000
_cell.angle_alpha   90.00
_cell.angle_beta   90.00
_cell.angle_gamma   90.00
#
_symmetry.space_group_name_H-M   'P 1'
#
loop_
_entity.id
_entity.type
_entity.pdbx_description
1 polymer ?
#
loop_
_entity_poly.entity_id
_entity_poly.type
_entity_poly.pdbx_seq_one_letter_code
_entity_poly.pdbx_strand_id
1 'polypeptide(L)'
;MSSDQSRIIESLVEFLAHALELEEASVEHYEELADSMEIHNNPQVAELFRRMAGFSQEHANQVRVRAEGLELPEISPWEFKWTCPGSPESSCMEEAHYLMNTAQALQIALFNEIRGRDFYLQVAETSPDVNVRWQAQEMVEEEALHVKMLEEWLQEVEVEVETPLEDLDPPNSPE
;
A
#
# COMPACT_ATOMS: atom_id res chain seq x y z
N MET A 1 -1.90 -19.16 -25.67
CA MET A 1 -0.77 -18.21 -25.77
C MET A 1 -1.37 -16.86 -26.09
N SER A 2 -0.92 -15.79 -25.42
CA SER A 2 -1.29 -14.38 -25.66
C SER A 2 -2.36 -13.76 -24.73
N SER A 3 -2.12 -13.79 -23.42
CA SER A 3 -2.72 -12.83 -22.46
C SER A 3 -1.69 -12.16 -21.55
N ASP A 4 -0.40 -12.46 -21.75
CA ASP A 4 0.69 -12.05 -20.85
C ASP A 4 1.60 -10.97 -21.47
N GLN A 5 1.68 -10.90 -22.81
CA GLN A 5 2.49 -9.89 -23.50
C GLN A 5 1.91 -8.47 -23.43
N SER A 6 0.61 -8.31 -23.14
CA SER A 6 0.01 -6.96 -23.00
C SER A 6 0.31 -6.30 -21.65
N ARG A 7 1.14 -6.92 -20.79
CA ARG A 7 1.40 -6.47 -19.41
C ARG A 7 2.87 -6.20 -19.10
N ILE A 8 3.76 -6.38 -20.06
CA ILE A 8 5.19 -6.08 -19.87
C ILE A 8 5.37 -4.56 -19.96
N ILE A 9 6.10 -3.98 -19.02
CA ILE A 9 6.53 -2.58 -19.08
C ILE A 9 7.86 -2.54 -19.84
N GLU A 10 7.85 -1.88 -21.01
CA GLU A 10 8.94 -1.98 -21.97
C GLU A 10 9.91 -0.80 -21.93
N SER A 11 9.52 0.31 -21.30
CA SER A 11 10.32 1.54 -21.27
C SER A 11 10.29 2.25 -19.92
N LEU A 12 11.31 3.08 -19.69
CA LEU A 12 11.41 3.89 -18.46
C LEU A 12 10.24 4.86 -18.29
N VAL A 13 9.82 5.56 -19.35
CA VAL A 13 8.72 6.53 -19.25
C VAL A 13 7.39 5.85 -18.95
N GLU A 14 7.18 4.64 -19.50
CA GLU A 14 6.00 3.83 -19.17
C GLU A 14 6.05 3.33 -17.72
N PHE A 15 7.21 2.87 -17.25
CA PHE A 15 7.40 2.47 -15.86
C PHE A 15 7.09 3.60 -14.88
N LEU A 16 7.71 4.77 -15.09
CA LEU A 16 7.54 5.93 -14.22
C LEU A 16 6.10 6.45 -14.24
N ALA A 17 5.41 6.39 -15.38
CA ALA A 17 4.00 6.75 -15.45
C ALA A 17 3.11 5.80 -14.63
N HIS A 18 3.35 4.48 -14.72
CA HIS A 18 2.59 3.49 -13.93
C HIS A 18 2.88 3.63 -12.43
N ALA A 19 4.16 3.81 -12.06
CA ALA A 19 4.56 4.01 -10.68
C ALA A 19 3.93 5.30 -10.13
N LEU A 20 3.98 6.42 -10.86
CA LEU A 20 3.45 7.68 -10.38
C LEU A 20 1.95 7.61 -10.07
N GLU A 21 1.15 7.10 -11.00
CA GLU A 21 -0.29 6.97 -10.80
C GLU A 21 -0.60 6.02 -9.64
N LEU A 22 0.14 4.92 -9.51
CA LEU A 22 -0.03 4.00 -8.39
C LEU A 22 0.15 4.73 -7.06
N GLU A 23 1.24 5.47 -6.92
CA GLU A 23 1.54 6.16 -5.68
C GLU A 23 0.53 7.29 -5.41
N GLU A 24 0.14 8.05 -6.43
CA GLU A 24 -0.87 9.12 -6.30
C GLU A 24 -2.26 8.57 -5.93
N ALA A 25 -2.70 7.49 -6.55
CA ALA A 25 -3.95 6.81 -6.20
C ALA A 25 -3.91 6.22 -4.78
N SER A 26 -2.74 5.73 -4.34
CA SER A 26 -2.56 5.22 -2.98
C SER A 26 -2.61 6.33 -1.94
N VAL A 27 -2.02 7.50 -2.21
CA VAL A 27 -2.15 8.69 -1.36
C VAL A 27 -3.62 9.06 -1.19
N GLU A 28 -4.34 9.26 -2.30
CA GLU A 28 -5.76 9.66 -2.26
C GLU A 28 -6.58 8.65 -1.45
N HIS A 29 -6.40 7.35 -1.73
CA HIS A 29 -7.12 6.31 -1.03
C HIS A 29 -6.85 6.30 0.47
N TYR A 30 -5.59 6.30 0.89
CA TYR A 30 -5.24 6.28 2.31
C TYR A 30 -5.70 7.57 3.03
N GLU A 31 -5.70 8.71 2.35
CA GLU A 31 -6.25 9.94 2.91
C GLU A 31 -7.76 9.86 3.13
N GLU A 32 -8.51 9.32 2.16
CA GLU A 32 -9.95 9.09 2.28
C GLU A 32 -10.29 8.11 3.41
N LEU A 33 -9.50 7.04 3.55
CA LEU A 33 -9.66 6.07 4.64
C LEU A 33 -9.38 6.70 5.99
N ALA A 34 -8.32 7.50 6.10
CA ALA A 34 -8.00 8.21 7.33
C ALA A 34 -9.11 9.18 7.74
N ASP A 35 -9.64 9.97 6.79
CA ASP A 35 -10.78 10.87 7.03
C ASP A 35 -12.01 10.11 7.52
N SER A 36 -12.33 8.98 6.88
CA SER A 36 -13.44 8.13 7.26
C SER A 36 -13.29 7.59 8.69
N MET A 37 -12.10 7.16 9.08
CA MET A 37 -11.85 6.67 10.44
C MET A 37 -11.98 7.79 11.49
N GLU A 38 -11.52 9.00 11.17
CA GLU A 38 -11.62 10.14 12.07
C GLU A 38 -13.09 10.55 12.32
N ILE A 39 -13.92 10.55 11.25
CA ILE A 39 -15.37 10.78 11.35
C ILE A 39 -16.05 9.75 12.28
N HIS A 40 -15.59 8.50 12.27
CA HIS A 40 -16.15 7.41 13.08
C HIS A 40 -15.43 7.22 14.42
N ASN A 41 -14.68 8.24 14.87
CA ASN A 41 -14.01 8.28 16.18
C ASN A 41 -13.02 7.11 16.39
N ASN A 42 -12.27 6.79 15.33
CA ASN A 42 -11.20 5.78 15.34
C ASN A 42 -9.83 6.41 15.01
N PRO A 43 -9.30 7.27 15.90
CA PRO A 43 -8.10 8.06 15.62
C PRO A 43 -6.83 7.22 15.45
N GLN A 44 -6.74 6.05 16.09
CA GLN A 44 -5.57 5.17 15.96
C GLN A 44 -5.46 4.61 14.54
N VAL A 45 -6.58 4.18 13.95
CA VAL A 45 -6.59 3.71 12.56
C VAL A 45 -6.44 4.87 11.58
N ALA A 46 -7.00 6.03 11.88
CA ALA A 46 -6.78 7.23 11.08
C ALA A 46 -5.28 7.58 10.99
N GLU A 47 -4.56 7.58 12.12
CA GLU A 47 -3.12 7.86 12.15
C GLU A 47 -2.32 6.83 11.35
N LEU A 48 -2.68 5.54 11.44
CA LEU A 48 -2.07 4.49 10.62
C LEU A 48 -2.23 4.80 9.12
N PHE A 49 -3.44 5.09 8.65
CA PHE A 49 -3.66 5.39 7.24
C PHE A 49 -2.99 6.69 6.80
N ARG A 50 -2.91 7.73 7.65
CA ARG A 50 -2.10 8.92 7.35
C ARG A 50 -0.62 8.59 7.17
N ARG A 51 -0.11 7.65 7.96
CA ARG A 51 1.27 7.20 7.81
C ARG A 51 1.47 6.47 6.48
N MET A 52 0.53 5.62 6.07
CA MET A 52 0.57 4.95 4.77
C MET A 52 0.51 5.95 3.60
N ALA A 53 -0.38 6.94 3.66
CA ALA A 53 -0.41 8.04 2.68
C ALA A 53 0.94 8.78 2.62
N GLY A 54 1.62 8.95 3.75
CA GLY A 54 2.96 9.54 3.81
C GLY A 54 4.01 8.73 3.05
N PHE A 55 3.98 7.40 3.11
CA PHE A 55 4.90 6.53 2.35
C PHE A 55 4.66 6.65 0.84
N SER A 56 3.41 6.51 0.40
CA SER A 56 3.06 6.69 -1.02
C SER A 56 3.40 8.10 -1.52
N GLN A 57 3.24 9.12 -0.67
CA GLN A 57 3.61 10.48 -1.06
C GLN A 57 5.11 10.63 -1.28
N GLU A 58 5.94 9.98 -0.45
CA GLU A 58 7.39 9.96 -0.63
C GLU A 58 7.77 9.24 -1.92
N HIS A 59 7.19 8.07 -2.20
CA HIS A 59 7.42 7.37 -3.47
C HIS A 59 7.01 8.20 -4.68
N ALA A 60 5.83 8.83 -4.66
CA ALA A 60 5.39 9.73 -5.73
C ALA A 60 6.41 10.86 -5.97
N ASN A 61 6.99 11.43 -4.90
CA ASN A 61 8.04 12.44 -5.03
C ASN A 61 9.31 11.87 -5.66
N GLN A 62 9.76 10.69 -5.25
CA GLN A 62 10.91 10.03 -5.85
C GLN A 62 10.69 9.76 -7.35
N VAL A 63 9.51 9.28 -7.73
CA VAL A 63 9.14 9.03 -9.12
C VAL A 63 9.11 10.33 -9.92
N ARG A 64 8.54 11.42 -9.38
CA ARG A 64 8.55 12.74 -10.03
C ARG A 64 9.97 13.25 -10.26
N VAL A 65 10.87 13.09 -9.29
CA VAL A 65 12.30 13.45 -9.44
C VAL A 65 12.94 12.61 -10.55
N ARG A 66 12.69 11.30 -10.60
CA ARG A 66 13.18 10.41 -11.67
C ARG A 66 12.59 10.76 -13.06
N ALA A 67 11.38 11.33 -13.09
CA ALA A 67 10.69 11.75 -14.30
C ALA A 67 11.06 13.17 -14.78
N GLU A 68 11.89 13.92 -14.05
CA GLU A 68 12.27 15.28 -14.43
C GLU A 68 12.87 15.34 -15.84
N GLY A 69 12.27 16.17 -16.71
CA GLY A 69 12.71 16.33 -18.09
C GLY A 69 12.24 15.22 -19.06
N LEU A 70 11.40 14.30 -18.60
CA LEU A 70 10.75 13.29 -19.43
C LEU A 70 9.29 13.66 -19.70
N GLU A 71 8.79 13.34 -20.89
CA GLU A 71 7.35 13.37 -21.18
C GLU A 71 6.78 11.98 -20.82
N LEU A 72 6.04 11.91 -19.71
CA LEU A 72 5.35 10.69 -19.30
C LEU A 72 4.08 10.50 -20.13
N PRO A 73 3.78 9.27 -20.60
CA PRO A 73 2.51 8.98 -21.23
C PRO A 73 1.36 9.14 -20.22
N GLU A 74 0.23 9.67 -20.69
CA GLU A 74 -1.02 9.55 -19.95
C GLU A 74 -1.50 8.10 -20.03
N ILE A 75 -1.72 7.47 -18.87
CA ILE A 75 -2.20 6.08 -18.80
C ILE A 75 -3.69 6.12 -18.52
N SER A 76 -4.50 5.55 -19.41
CA SER A 76 -5.93 5.44 -19.16
C SER A 76 -6.19 4.42 -18.05
N PRO A 77 -7.28 4.54 -17.26
CA PRO A 77 -7.60 3.58 -16.18
C PRO A 77 -7.68 2.11 -16.63
N TRP A 78 -8.05 1.84 -17.89
CA TRP A 78 -8.12 0.49 -18.47
C TRP A 78 -6.80 -0.01 -19.08
N GLU A 79 -5.79 0.85 -19.18
CA GLU A 79 -4.44 0.51 -19.66
C GLU A 79 -3.50 0.17 -18.49
N PHE A 80 -3.98 0.33 -17.25
CA PHE A 80 -3.22 -0.05 -16.06
C PHE A 80 -2.85 -1.53 -16.07
N LYS A 81 -1.55 -1.79 -16.04
CA LYS A 81 -0.99 -3.15 -16.04
C LYS A 81 -0.96 -3.82 -14.66
N TRP A 82 -1.67 -3.24 -13.68
CA TRP A 82 -1.83 -3.81 -12.33
C TRP A 82 -2.67 -5.09 -12.35
N THR A 83 -2.23 -6.15 -11.66
CA THR A 83 -3.04 -7.36 -11.48
C THR A 83 -3.87 -7.31 -10.20
N CYS A 84 -5.19 -7.41 -10.36
CA CYS A 84 -6.13 -7.46 -9.26
C CYS A 84 -6.63 -8.90 -9.09
N PRO A 85 -6.29 -9.62 -8.00
CA PRO A 85 -7.00 -10.85 -7.66
C PRO A 85 -8.44 -10.49 -7.26
N GLY A 86 -9.39 -10.67 -8.18
CA GLY A 86 -10.80 -10.35 -7.97
C GLY A 86 -11.64 -10.45 -9.24
N SER A 87 -12.97 -10.33 -9.09
CA SER A 87 -13.90 -10.14 -10.22
C SER A 87 -13.56 -8.84 -10.95
N PRO A 88 -13.85 -8.68 -12.26
CA PRO A 88 -13.76 -7.38 -12.95
C PRO A 88 -14.54 -6.25 -12.26
N GLU A 89 -15.45 -6.58 -11.35
CA GLU A 89 -16.26 -5.65 -10.55
C GLU A 89 -15.69 -5.38 -9.13
N SER A 90 -14.68 -6.14 -8.66
CA SER A 90 -14.01 -5.84 -7.38
C SER A 90 -13.04 -4.68 -7.59
N SER A 91 -13.21 -3.59 -6.84
CA SER A 91 -12.18 -2.56 -6.77
C SER A 91 -10.93 -3.14 -6.13
N CYS A 92 -9.73 -2.80 -6.65
CA CYS A 92 -8.47 -3.24 -6.04
C CYS A 92 -8.25 -2.73 -4.61
N MET A 93 -9.11 -1.81 -4.16
CA MET A 93 -9.19 -1.20 -2.85
C MET A 93 -10.39 -1.76 -2.06
N GLU A 94 -10.49 -3.09 -1.98
CA GLU A 94 -11.58 -3.79 -1.29
C GLU A 94 -11.49 -3.61 0.25
N GLU A 95 -12.60 -3.71 0.97
CA GLU A 95 -13.37 -2.55 1.44
C GLU A 95 -12.95 -2.22 2.87
N ALA A 96 -12.28 -1.08 3.06
CA ALA A 96 -12.07 -0.56 4.40
C ALA A 96 -13.40 -0.08 4.99
N HIS A 97 -13.92 -0.81 5.98
CA HIS A 97 -15.13 -0.43 6.71
C HIS A 97 -14.80 0.32 8.00
N TYR A 98 -15.56 1.37 8.32
CA TYR A 98 -15.37 2.22 9.50
C TYR A 98 -15.46 1.52 10.88
N LEU A 99 -15.82 0.24 10.91
CA LEU A 99 -15.90 -0.57 12.13
C LEU A 99 -14.64 -1.42 12.35
N MET A 100 -13.63 -1.27 11.49
CA MET A 100 -12.41 -2.03 11.62
C MET A 100 -11.62 -1.62 12.86
N ASN A 101 -10.97 -2.60 13.48
CA ASN A 101 -9.96 -2.35 14.50
C ASN A 101 -8.57 -2.15 13.85
N THR A 102 -7.59 -1.77 14.66
CA THR A 102 -6.22 -1.52 14.22
C THR A 102 -5.56 -2.73 13.57
N ALA A 103 -5.80 -3.94 14.07
CA ALA A 103 -5.26 -5.17 13.45
C ALA A 103 -5.84 -5.40 12.04
N GLN A 104 -7.14 -5.20 11.85
CA GLN A 104 -7.80 -5.32 10.54
C GLN A 104 -7.28 -4.25 9.56
N ALA A 105 -7.05 -3.02 10.04
CA ALA A 105 -6.47 -1.96 9.23
C ALA A 105 -5.02 -2.28 8.81
N LEU A 106 -4.20 -2.80 9.73
CA LEU A 106 -2.85 -3.25 9.45
C LEU A 106 -2.83 -4.38 8.42
N GLN A 107 -3.77 -5.32 8.49
CA GLN A 107 -3.90 -6.39 7.49
C GLN A 107 -4.23 -5.84 6.09
N ILE A 108 -5.12 -4.84 6.00
CA ILE A 108 -5.43 -4.16 4.73
C ILE A 108 -4.19 -3.44 4.19
N ALA A 109 -3.51 -2.66 5.04
CA ALA A 109 -2.28 -1.97 4.65
C ALA A 109 -1.20 -2.97 4.18
N LEU A 110 -0.97 -4.04 4.94
CA LEU A 110 0.01 -5.08 4.60
C LEU A 110 -0.31 -5.75 3.27
N PHE A 111 -1.59 -6.04 3.02
CA PHE A 111 -2.03 -6.60 1.74
C PHE A 111 -1.72 -5.68 0.56
N ASN A 112 -1.97 -4.37 0.71
CA ASN A 112 -1.67 -3.39 -0.33
C ASN A 112 -0.18 -3.25 -0.59
N GLU A 113 0.65 -3.18 0.47
CA GLU A 113 2.11 -3.10 0.37
C GLU A 113 2.71 -4.35 -0.32
N ILE A 114 2.24 -5.55 0.03
CA ILE A 114 2.66 -6.79 -0.63
C ILE A 114 2.34 -6.73 -2.13
N ARG A 115 1.18 -6.17 -2.51
CA ARG A 115 0.78 -6.06 -3.91
C ARG A 115 1.58 -5.01 -4.68
N GLY A 116 1.87 -3.87 -4.08
CA GLY A 116 2.77 -2.86 -4.64
C GLY A 116 4.15 -3.47 -4.91
N ARG A 117 4.72 -4.15 -3.91
CA ARG A 117 5.98 -4.89 -4.04
C ARG A 117 5.93 -5.92 -5.17
N ASP A 118 4.88 -6.73 -5.23
CA ASP A 118 4.75 -7.80 -6.22
C ASP A 118 4.60 -7.24 -7.65
N PHE A 119 3.94 -6.08 -7.81
CA PHE A 119 3.92 -5.34 -9.08
C PHE A 119 5.34 -4.92 -9.50
N TYR A 120 6.10 -4.27 -8.61
CA TYR A 120 7.47 -3.87 -8.90
C TYR A 120 8.37 -5.07 -9.18
N LEU A 121 8.18 -6.19 -8.47
CA LEU A 121 8.91 -7.43 -8.70
C LEU A 121 8.61 -8.00 -10.08
N GLN A 122 7.34 -8.03 -10.49
CA GLN A 122 6.96 -8.47 -11.84
C GLN A 122 7.66 -7.61 -12.91
N VAL A 123 7.71 -6.29 -12.73
CA VAL A 123 8.40 -5.39 -13.67
C VAL A 123 9.92 -5.66 -13.68
N ALA A 124 10.52 -5.85 -12.50
CA ALA A 124 11.93 -6.15 -12.34
C ALA A 124 12.33 -7.48 -13.02
N GLU A 125 11.45 -8.47 -13.03
CA GLU A 125 11.71 -9.78 -13.65
C GLU A 125 11.43 -9.82 -15.16
N THR A 126 10.45 -9.05 -15.64
CA THR A 126 9.91 -9.22 -17.00
C THR A 126 10.31 -8.12 -17.98
N SER A 127 10.69 -6.93 -17.50
CA SER A 127 11.00 -5.81 -18.40
C SER A 127 12.22 -6.11 -19.28
N PRO A 128 12.16 -5.81 -20.60
CA PRO A 128 13.33 -5.93 -21.48
C PRO A 128 14.40 -4.87 -21.19
N ASP A 129 14.04 -3.72 -20.63
CA ASP A 129 14.96 -2.61 -20.34
C ASP A 129 15.68 -2.83 -18.99
N VAL A 130 17.01 -2.85 -19.03
CA VAL A 130 17.84 -3.06 -17.83
C VAL A 130 17.71 -1.92 -16.81
N ASN A 131 17.46 -0.70 -17.27
CA ASN A 131 17.28 0.44 -16.38
C ASN A 131 15.94 0.36 -15.66
N VAL A 132 14.89 -0.07 -16.36
CA VAL A 132 13.57 -0.34 -15.74
C VAL A 132 13.70 -1.44 -14.70
N ARG A 133 14.38 -2.55 -15.02
CA ARG A 133 14.59 -3.63 -14.04
C ARG A 133 15.33 -3.16 -12.80
N TRP A 134 16.37 -2.33 -12.98
CA TRP A 134 17.14 -1.80 -11.85
C TRP A 134 16.30 -0.88 -10.96
N GLN A 135 15.56 0.07 -11.53
CA GLN A 135 14.71 0.98 -10.74
C GLN A 135 13.54 0.25 -10.09
N ALA A 136 12.91 -0.70 -10.79
CA ALA A 136 11.86 -1.53 -10.20
C ALA A 136 12.39 -2.35 -9.02
N GLN A 137 13.62 -2.85 -9.09
CA GLN A 137 14.26 -3.55 -7.97
C GLN A 137 14.49 -2.64 -6.76
N GLU A 138 14.83 -1.36 -6.96
CA GLU A 138 14.90 -0.39 -5.84
C GLU A 138 13.53 -0.23 -5.16
N MET A 139 12.46 -0.11 -5.94
CA MET A 139 11.09 -0.04 -5.39
C MET A 139 10.73 -1.33 -4.62
N VAL A 140 11.09 -2.52 -5.14
CA VAL A 140 10.87 -3.79 -4.42
C VAL A 140 11.55 -3.80 -3.05
N GLU A 141 12.77 -3.26 -2.97
CA GLU A 141 13.52 -3.19 -1.72
C GLU A 141 12.87 -2.22 -0.73
N GLU A 142 12.38 -1.07 -1.20
CA GLU A 142 11.64 -0.10 -0.38
C GLU A 142 10.32 -0.70 0.14
N GLU A 143 9.50 -1.29 -0.71
CA GLU A 143 8.23 -1.89 -0.28
C GLU A 143 8.44 -3.09 0.65
N ALA A 144 9.52 -3.86 0.48
CA ALA A 144 9.86 -4.92 1.41
C ALA A 144 10.13 -4.41 2.84
N LEU A 145 10.62 -3.17 2.99
CA LEU A 145 10.77 -2.52 4.30
C LEU A 145 9.42 -2.16 4.90
N HIS A 146 8.49 -1.65 4.09
CA HIS A 146 7.12 -1.34 4.53
C HIS A 146 6.37 -2.60 4.97
N VAL A 147 6.42 -3.67 4.17
CA VAL A 147 5.85 -4.98 4.50
C VAL A 147 6.37 -5.47 5.85
N LYS A 148 7.71 -5.48 6.05
CA LYS A 148 8.32 -5.95 7.30
C LYS A 148 7.88 -5.11 8.50
N MET A 149 7.84 -3.79 8.34
CA MET A 149 7.40 -2.86 9.39
C MET A 149 5.93 -3.08 9.75
N LEU A 150 5.05 -3.33 8.78
CA LEU A 150 3.64 -3.62 9.04
C LEU A 150 3.43 -4.98 9.71
N GLU A 151 4.22 -6.00 9.34
CA GLU A 151 4.22 -7.30 10.02
C GLU A 151 4.63 -7.14 11.50
N GLU A 152 5.63 -6.31 11.79
CA GLU A 152 6.08 -6.01 13.16
C GLU A 152 4.97 -5.32 13.97
N TRP A 153 4.30 -4.30 13.42
CA TRP A 153 3.19 -3.64 14.12
C TRP A 153 1.98 -4.55 14.33
N LEU A 154 1.67 -5.41 13.37
CA LEU A 154 0.59 -6.36 13.51
C LEU A 154 0.87 -7.33 14.67
N GLN A 155 2.10 -7.80 14.79
CA GLN A 155 2.53 -8.63 15.92
C GLN A 155 2.42 -7.89 17.26
N GLU A 156 2.81 -6.62 17.32
CA GLU A 156 2.69 -5.80 18.54
C GLU A 156 1.22 -5.65 18.98
N VAL A 157 0.31 -5.35 18.05
CA VAL A 157 -1.12 -5.23 18.33
C VAL A 157 -1.72 -6.56 18.80
N GLU A 158 -1.34 -7.69 18.21
CA GLU A 158 -1.79 -9.01 18.65
C GLU A 158 -1.33 -9.32 20.09
N VAL A 159 -0.09 -8.97 20.44
CA VAL A 159 0.43 -9.14 21.81
C VAL A 159 -0.31 -8.26 22.82
N GLU A 160 -0.61 -7.01 22.48
CA GLU A 160 -1.39 -6.11 23.36
C GLU A 160 -2.79 -6.66 23.66
N VAL A 161 -3.44 -7.28 22.67
CA VAL A 161 -4.75 -7.92 22.84
C VAL A 161 -4.67 -9.15 23.74
N GLU A 162 -3.57 -9.91 23.69
CA GLU A 162 -3.37 -11.11 24.52
C GLU A 162 -3.00 -10.78 25.98
N THR A 163 -2.36 -9.64 26.25
CA THR A 163 -2.04 -9.22 27.62
C THR A 163 -3.30 -8.83 28.39
N PRO A 164 -3.69 -9.56 29.47
CA PRO A 164 -4.86 -9.19 30.25
C PRO A 164 -4.65 -7.82 30.90
N LEU A 165 -5.65 -6.93 30.83
CA LEU A 165 -5.67 -5.74 31.65
C LEU A 165 -5.52 -6.17 33.12
N GLU A 166 -4.43 -5.78 33.77
CA GLU A 166 -4.29 -5.98 35.22
C GLU A 166 -5.45 -5.27 35.90
N ASP A 167 -6.38 -6.06 36.45
CA ASP A 167 -7.44 -5.57 37.32
C ASP A 167 -6.78 -5.04 38.60
N LEU A 168 -6.46 -3.74 38.58
CA LEU A 168 -5.90 -3.01 39.71
C LEU A 168 -6.98 -2.62 40.73
N ASP A 169 -8.23 -3.06 40.57
CA ASP A 169 -9.25 -2.78 41.56
C ASP A 169 -8.95 -3.58 42.84
N PRO A 170 -8.70 -2.90 43.98
CA PRO A 170 -8.55 -3.60 45.24
C PRO A 170 -9.86 -4.30 45.58
N PRO A 171 -9.82 -5.52 46.14
CA PRO A 171 -11.04 -6.23 46.51
C PRO A 171 -11.86 -5.37 47.47
N ASN A 172 -13.07 -4.98 47.05
CA ASN A 172 -14.05 -4.33 47.90
C ASN A 172 -14.27 -5.22 49.13
N SER A 173 -13.75 -4.79 50.28
CA SER A 173 -14.01 -5.44 51.55
C SER A 173 -15.42 -5.04 51.99
N PRO A 174 -16.37 -5.97 52.15
CA PRO A 174 -17.68 -5.63 52.67
C PRO A 174 -17.56 -5.17 54.13
N GLU A 175 -18.23 -4.05 54.47
CA GLU A 175 -18.45 -3.60 55.86
C GLU A 175 -19.28 -4.60 56.67
#